data_AF-A0A0N4V9Y1-F1
#
_entry.id   AF-A0A0N4V9Y1-F1
#
_cell.length_a   1.000
_cell.length_b   1.000
_cell.length_c   1.000
_cell.angle_alpha   90.00
_cell.angle_beta   90.00
_cell.angle_gamma   90.00
#
_symmetry.space_group_name_H-M   'P 1'
#
loop_
_entity.id
_entity.type
_entity.pdbx_description
1 polymer ?
#
loop_
_entity_poly.entity_id
_entity_poly.type
_entity_poly.pdbx_seq_one_letter_code
_entity_poly.pdbx_strand_id
1 'polypeptide(L)'
;MNAAPPYQFDYFLFTQIYPTAVCYMDNSRIPGKCKVPKAASSWTIHGLWPALTNNSKYGFCKGEKFNLSTLTTIVSSLERNWPNVYPEKSESSLW
;
A
#
# COMPACT_ATOMS: atom_id res chain seq x y z
N MET A 1 2.08 9.33 -32.02
CA MET A 1 1.55 8.36 -31.04
C MET A 1 0.80 9.16 -30.00
N ASN A 2 -0.52 9.06 -29.96
CA ASN A 2 -1.34 9.91 -29.09
C ASN A 2 -1.27 9.39 -27.65
N ALA A 3 -1.01 10.28 -26.70
CA ALA A 3 -1.02 9.94 -25.29
C ALA A 3 -2.42 9.46 -24.87
N ALA A 4 -2.48 8.42 -24.04
CA ALA A 4 -3.75 7.96 -23.46
C ALA A 4 -4.39 9.09 -22.62
N PRO A 5 -5.72 9.27 -22.66
CA PRO A 5 -6.41 10.26 -21.83
C PRO A 5 -6.13 10.03 -20.33
N PRO A 6 -6.21 11.08 -19.49
CA PRO A 6 -5.64 11.12 -18.13
C PRO A 6 -6.24 10.16 -17.08
N TYR A 7 -7.03 9.18 -17.48
CA TYR A 7 -7.74 8.23 -16.60
C TYR A 7 -7.76 6.79 -17.14
N GLN A 8 -7.00 6.48 -18.19
CA GLN A 8 -6.92 5.11 -18.70
C GLN A 8 -5.74 4.36 -18.06
N PHE A 9 -6.03 3.13 -17.62
CA PHE A 9 -5.06 2.11 -17.27
C PHE A 9 -5.44 0.82 -18.00
N ASP A 10 -4.46 -0.05 -18.24
CA ASP A 10 -4.66 -1.31 -18.97
C ASP A 10 -4.95 -2.46 -18.00
N TYR A 11 -4.31 -2.45 -16.83
CA TYR A 11 -4.44 -3.48 -15.81
C TYR A 11 -4.15 -2.92 -14.41
N PHE A 12 -4.47 -3.72 -13.39
CA PHE A 12 -4.06 -3.46 -12.02
C PHE A 12 -2.93 -4.40 -11.60
N LEU A 13 -1.91 -3.82 -10.97
CA LEU A 13 -0.93 -4.56 -10.20
C LEU A 13 -1.40 -4.66 -8.75
N PHE A 14 -1.79 -5.87 -8.36
CA PHE A 14 -1.99 -6.19 -6.95
C PHE A 14 -0.66 -6.64 -6.35
N THR A 15 -0.05 -5.76 -5.56
CA THR A 15 1.27 -6.00 -4.95
C THR A 15 1.13 -6.39 -3.49
N GLN A 16 1.93 -7.37 -3.10
CA GLN A 16 1.99 -7.88 -1.74
C GLN A 16 3.43 -7.86 -1.25
N ILE A 17 3.59 -7.69 0.05
CA ILE A 17 4.87 -7.83 0.75
C ILE A 17 4.81 -9.00 1.72
N TYR A 18 5.98 -9.54 2.04
CA TYR A 18 6.18 -10.43 3.17
C TYR A 18 6.74 -9.60 4.33
N PRO A 19 5.91 -9.15 5.31
CA PRO A 19 6.31 -8.17 6.33
C PRO A 19 7.56 -8.57 7.11
N THR A 20 7.74 -9.86 7.37
CA THR A 20 8.90 -10.38 8.10
C THR A 20 10.20 -10.08 7.37
N ALA A 21 10.26 -10.27 6.04
CA ALA A 21 11.46 -9.95 5.28
C ALA A 21 11.71 -8.44 5.21
N VAL A 22 10.65 -7.64 5.02
CA VAL A 22 10.75 -6.17 5.00
C VAL A 22 11.30 -5.66 6.33
N CYS A 23 10.69 -6.06 7.45
CA CYS A 23 11.15 -5.63 8.76
C CYS A 23 12.53 -6.15 9.13
N TYR A 24 12.91 -7.36 8.70
CA TYR A 24 14.27 -7.86 8.90
C TYR A 24 15.30 -6.93 8.24
N MET A 25 15.08 -6.55 6.98
CA MET A 25 15.97 -5.68 6.23
C MET A 25 16.01 -4.24 6.76
N ASP A 26 14.86 -3.70 7.17
CA ASP A 26 14.82 -2.34 7.74
C ASP A 26 15.48 -2.28 9.13
N ASN A 27 15.23 -3.29 9.97
CA ASN A 27 15.79 -3.34 11.32
C ASN A 27 17.29 -3.65 11.33
N SER A 28 17.83 -4.30 10.28
CA SER A 28 19.28 -4.48 10.14
C SER A 28 20.03 -3.17 9.91
N ARG A 29 19.32 -2.11 9.48
CA ARG A 29 19.88 -0.77 9.28
C ARG A 29 19.58 0.14 10.46
N ILE A 30 18.33 0.15 10.92
CA ILE A 30 17.86 0.98 12.03
C ILE A 30 17.04 0.09 12.97
N PRO A 31 17.59 -0.34 14.11
CA PRO A 31 16.90 -1.21 15.05
C PRO A 31 15.55 -0.63 15.47
N GLY A 32 14.48 -1.44 15.39
CA GLY A 32 13.14 -1.07 15.82
C GLY A 32 12.35 -0.20 14.85
N LYS A 33 12.91 0.18 13.69
CA LYS A 33 12.22 0.98 12.66
C LYS A 33 10.96 0.30 12.13
N CYS A 34 10.93 -1.02 12.08
CA CYS A 34 9.83 -1.81 11.54
C CYS A 34 9.38 -2.87 12.53
N LYS A 35 8.08 -3.10 12.62
CA LYS A 35 7.47 -4.14 13.44
C LYS A 35 6.32 -4.79 12.69
N VAL A 36 6.36 -6.12 12.58
CA VAL A 36 5.24 -6.89 12.03
C VAL A 36 4.12 -6.94 13.07
N PRO A 37 2.90 -6.47 12.77
CA PRO A 37 1.78 -6.58 13.70
C PRO A 37 1.41 -8.04 13.97
N LYS A 38 1.10 -8.37 15.22
CA LYS A 38 0.81 -9.76 15.63
C LYS A 38 -0.39 -10.37 14.88
N ALA A 39 -1.36 -9.53 14.51
CA ALA A 39 -2.56 -9.96 13.80
C ALA A 39 -2.38 -10.04 12.27
N ALA A 40 -1.24 -9.59 11.74
CA ALA A 40 -1.01 -9.51 10.30
C ALA A 40 -0.98 -10.89 9.64
N SER A 41 -1.53 -10.96 8.43
CA SER A 41 -1.36 -12.11 7.54
C SER A 41 0.12 -12.27 7.12
N SER A 42 0.52 -13.48 6.73
CA SER A 42 1.91 -13.74 6.30
C SER A 42 2.31 -12.91 5.07
N TRP A 43 1.40 -12.78 4.12
CA TRP A 43 1.50 -11.82 3.02
C TRP A 43 0.47 -10.73 3.25
N THR A 44 0.90 -9.47 3.12
CA THR A 44 0.04 -8.32 3.26
C THR A 44 0.06 -7.48 2.00
N ILE A 45 -1.04 -6.78 1.76
CA ILE A 45 -1.17 -5.84 0.67
C ILE A 45 -0.14 -4.73 0.86
N HIS A 46 0.54 -4.41 -0.23
CA HIS A 46 1.39 -3.24 -0.33
C HIS A 46 0.68 -2.13 -1.10
N GLY A 47 0.01 -2.50 -2.20
CA GLY A 47 -0.74 -1.56 -3.01
C GLY A 47 -1.51 -2.24 -4.14
N LEU A 48 -2.57 -1.56 -4.57
CA LEU A 48 -3.27 -1.84 -5.82
C LEU A 48 -3.01 -0.67 -6.77
N TRP A 49 -2.25 -0.91 -7.82
CA TRP A 49 -1.75 0.16 -8.69
C TRP A 49 -2.29 0.03 -10.11
N PRO A 50 -2.98 1.07 -10.64
CA PRO A 50 -3.26 1.15 -12.07
C PRO A 50 -1.93 1.21 -12.85
N ALA A 51 -1.83 0.44 -13.93
CA ALA A 51 -0.64 0.37 -14.76
C ALA A 51 -0.98 0.39 -16.26
N LEU A 52 -0.03 0.87 -17.06
CA LEU A 52 -0.07 0.77 -18.53
C LEU A 52 0.94 -0.25 -19.03
N THR A 53 0.60 -0.89 -20.14
CA THR A 53 1.44 -1.86 -20.85
C THR A 53 2.73 -1.21 -21.37
N ASN A 54 2.69 0.09 -21.64
CA ASN A 54 3.86 0.87 -22.07
C ASN A 54 4.77 1.31 -20.90
N ASN A 55 4.51 0.85 -19.68
CA ASN A 55 5.24 1.20 -18.44
C ASN A 55 5.30 2.69 -18.11
N SER A 56 4.40 3.51 -18.67
CA SER A 56 4.27 4.91 -18.27
C SER A 56 3.79 4.99 -16.82
N LYS A 57 4.41 5.86 -16.03
CA LYS A 57 4.06 6.06 -14.62
C LYS A 57 2.88 7.01 -14.52
N TYR A 58 1.85 6.61 -13.76
CA TYR A 58 0.74 7.46 -13.36
C TYR A 58 0.67 7.48 -11.83
N GLY A 59 0.35 8.65 -11.28
CA GLY A 59 0.19 8.84 -9.85
C GLY A 59 -0.45 10.21 -9.60
N PHE A 60 -1.05 10.38 -8.43
CA PHE A 60 -1.66 11.64 -8.00
C PHE A 60 -2.69 12.21 -8.99
N CYS A 61 -3.51 11.34 -9.60
CA CYS A 61 -4.66 11.76 -10.39
C CYS A 61 -5.59 12.67 -9.55
N LYS A 62 -6.26 13.64 -10.19
CA LYS A 62 -7.25 14.48 -9.51
C LYS A 62 -8.43 13.61 -9.09
N GLY A 63 -8.90 13.80 -7.86
CA GLY A 63 -10.01 13.03 -7.29
C GLY A 63 -10.38 13.53 -5.89
N GLU A 64 -11.23 12.76 -5.21
CA GLU A 64 -11.60 13.02 -3.83
C GLU A 64 -10.39 12.87 -2.91
N LYS A 65 -10.35 13.66 -1.84
CA LYS A 65 -9.35 13.50 -0.79
C LYS A 65 -9.66 12.24 0.01
N PHE A 66 -8.62 11.50 0.39
CA PHE A 66 -8.75 10.35 1.28
C PHE A 66 -9.49 10.74 2.57
N ASN A 67 -10.48 9.94 2.95
CA ASN A 67 -11.27 10.13 4.16
C ASN A 67 -11.38 8.81 4.91
N LEU A 68 -10.63 8.68 6.01
CA LEU A 68 -10.59 7.47 6.84
C LEU A 68 -11.97 7.03 7.35
N SER A 69 -12.90 7.97 7.56
CA SER A 69 -14.25 7.65 8.07
C SER A 69 -15.06 6.76 7.13
N THR A 70 -14.74 6.72 5.85
CA THR A 70 -15.42 5.86 4.86
C THR A 70 -15.00 4.39 4.97
N LEU A 71 -13.90 4.09 5.68
CA LEU A 71 -13.35 2.74 5.81
C LEU A 71 -13.83 2.00 7.06
N THR A 72 -14.67 2.63 7.89
CA THR A 72 -15.08 2.12 9.23
C THR A 72 -15.55 0.67 9.22
N THR A 73 -16.22 0.22 8.16
CA THR A 73 -16.73 -1.16 8.03
C THR A 73 -15.65 -2.20 7.69
N ILE A 74 -14.46 -1.77 7.24
CA ILE A 74 -13.38 -2.65 6.78
C ILE A 74 -12.05 -2.45 7.52
N VAL A 75 -11.96 -1.51 8.47
CA VAL A 75 -10.70 -1.21 9.22
C VAL A 75 -10.07 -2.48 9.78
N SER A 76 -10.82 -3.35 10.45
CA SER A 76 -10.26 -4.58 11.03
C SER A 76 -9.69 -5.54 9.98
N SER A 77 -10.26 -5.54 8.76
CA SER A 77 -9.71 -6.31 7.64
C SER A 77 -8.44 -5.66 7.09
N LEU A 78 -8.36 -4.33 7.07
CA LEU A 78 -7.17 -3.59 6.65
C LEU A 78 -6.03 -3.77 7.65
N GLU A 79 -6.26 -3.69 8.96
CA GLU A 79 -5.24 -3.93 9.99
C GLU A 79 -4.63 -5.35 9.90
N ARG A 80 -5.39 -6.33 9.42
CA ARG A 80 -4.92 -7.71 9.22
C ARG A 80 -4.19 -7.90 7.90
N ASN A 81 -4.75 -7.37 6.81
CA ASN A 81 -4.32 -7.71 5.45
C ASN A 81 -3.52 -6.60 4.77
N TRP A 82 -3.62 -5.35 5.22
CA TRP A 82 -2.88 -4.18 4.72
C TRP A 82 -2.30 -3.32 5.88
N PRO A 83 -1.66 -3.92 6.91
CA PRO A 83 -1.13 -3.16 8.04
C PRO A 83 0.02 -2.24 7.68
N ASN A 84 0.12 -1.13 8.42
CA ASN A 84 1.37 -0.38 8.48
C ASN A 84 2.40 -1.09 9.37
N VAL A 85 3.55 -1.43 8.79
CA VAL A 85 4.66 -2.10 9.51
C VAL A 85 5.63 -1.11 10.16
N TYR A 86 5.41 0.20 9.98
CA TYR A 86 6.21 1.28 10.54
C TYR A 86 5.48 1.92 11.72
N PRO A 87 5.84 1.62 12.98
CA PRO A 87 5.06 2.02 14.16
C PRO A 87 5.00 3.54 14.40
N GLU A 88 5.91 4.32 13.81
CA GLU A 88 5.91 5.78 13.89
C GLU A 88 4.99 6.45 12.84
N LYS A 89 4.31 5.65 12.01
CA LYS A 89 3.42 6.09 10.94
C LYS A 89 1.99 5.68 11.26
N SER A 90 1.02 6.53 10.93
CA SER A 90 -0.38 6.17 11.05
C SER A 90 -0.78 5.15 9.98
N GLU A 91 -1.78 4.32 10.26
CA GLU A 91 -2.38 3.42 9.25
C GLU A 91 -2.83 4.18 8.00
N SER A 92 -3.46 5.35 8.19
CA SER A 92 -3.92 6.24 7.12
C SER A 92 -2.82 6.88 6.27
N SER A 93 -1.55 6.66 6.60
CA SER A 93 -0.43 7.11 5.75
C SER A 93 -0.01 6.03 4.74
N LEU A 94 -0.50 4.80 4.93
CA LEU A 94 -0.33 3.68 4.00
C LEU A 94 -1.57 3.51 3.12
N TRP A 95 -2.77 3.57 3.72
CA TRP A 95 -4.06 3.52 3.02
C TRP A 95 -4.34 4.83 2.29
#